data_AF-Q7XS11-F1
#
_entry.id   AF-Q7XS11-F1
#
_cell.length_a   1.000
_cell.length_b   1.000
_cell.length_c   1.000
_cell.angle_alpha   90.00
_cell.angle_beta   90.00
_cell.angle_gamma   90.00
#
_symmetry.space_group_name_H-M   'P 1'
#
loop_
_entity.id
_entity.type
_entity.pdbx_description
1 polymer ?
#
loop_
_entity_poly.entity_id
_entity_poly.type
_entity_poly.pdbx_seq_one_letter_code
_entity_poly.pdbx_strand_id
1 'polypeptide(L)'
;MLAARALHAKCVPRLLLKVDIAKAFDMVSWPFLLEVLAQLGFSQRWRDWVSLILSASSSRVLVNGVPGWVIKAIDKKRHPFLWTGTDSANGGQCRVSWTKVCHPRYLSGMGIPDLRIAGFALRVRWLWLQRSGHPNWSDLKASVERSVSDMFAASTFTTLGDASIAPDLLHVVPPRFRGSRTVATGLANNSWVGDIRGALTVPVISQFLLVWDAVLPTQLSPGVEDRLVWCWTGDQCYSVRLAYQAFFLG
;
A
#
# COMPACT_ATOMS: atom_id res chain seq x y z
N MET A 1 -21.16 19.87 -2.30
CA MET A 1 -20.35 21.10 -2.48
C MET A 1 -20.95 22.10 -3.48
N LEU A 2 -21.60 21.66 -4.57
CA LEU A 2 -22.17 22.56 -5.58
C LEU A 2 -23.25 23.52 -5.04
N ALA A 3 -24.17 23.03 -4.20
CA ALA A 3 -25.21 23.86 -3.58
C ALA A 3 -24.64 24.96 -2.66
N ALA A 4 -23.62 24.66 -1.85
CA ALA A 4 -23.01 25.64 -0.95
C ALA A 4 -22.32 26.79 -1.71
N ARG A 5 -21.66 26.50 -2.84
CA ARG A 5 -21.02 27.52 -3.69
C ARG A 5 -22.05 28.41 -4.39
N ALA A 6 -23.14 27.84 -4.91
CA ALA A 6 -24.24 28.59 -5.52
C ALA A 6 -24.96 29.50 -4.52
N LEU A 7 -25.04 29.08 -3.25
CA LEU A 7 -25.63 29.85 -2.16
C LEU A 7 -24.68 30.96 -1.65
N HIS A 8 -23.36 30.78 -1.74
CA HIS A 8 -22.40 31.82 -1.38
C HIS A 8 -22.46 33.02 -2.36
N ALA A 9 -22.66 32.76 -3.66
CA ALA A 9 -22.75 33.78 -4.69
C ALA A 9 -23.95 34.75 -4.57
N LYS A 10 -24.97 34.40 -3.77
CA LYS A 10 -26.22 35.18 -3.64
C LYS A 10 -26.26 36.10 -2.41
N CYS A 11 -25.20 36.17 -1.58
CA CYS A 11 -25.09 37.05 -0.40
C CYS A 11 -26.30 37.08 0.56
N VAL A 12 -27.09 36.00 0.62
CA VAL A 12 -28.19 35.86 1.58
C VAL A 12 -27.68 35.09 2.80
N PRO A 13 -27.91 35.57 4.04
CA PRO A 13 -27.50 34.87 5.25
C PRO A 13 -28.19 33.50 5.32
N ARG A 14 -27.40 32.44 5.45
CA ARG A 14 -27.87 31.04 5.47
C ARG A 14 -27.05 30.21 6.44
N LEU A 15 -27.73 29.29 7.12
CA LEU A 15 -27.12 28.27 7.96
C LEU A 15 -27.02 26.97 7.17
N LEU A 16 -25.82 26.38 7.14
CA LEU A 16 -25.56 25.10 6.51
C LEU A 16 -25.24 24.09 7.60
N LEU A 17 -26.19 23.19 7.89
CA LEU A 17 -26.03 22.18 8.91
C LEU A 17 -25.43 20.92 8.28
N LYS A 18 -24.15 20.68 8.55
CA LYS A 18 -23.45 19.45 8.13
C LYS A 18 -23.59 18.42 9.24
N VAL A 19 -24.44 17.42 9.03
CA VAL A 19 -24.55 16.26 9.93
C VAL A 19 -23.43 15.27 9.60
N ASP A 20 -22.60 14.94 10.58
CA ASP A 20 -21.58 13.90 10.46
C ASP A 20 -22.17 12.55 10.91
N ILE A 21 -22.65 11.77 9.95
CA ILE A 21 -23.34 10.49 10.19
C ILE A 21 -22.33 9.39 10.56
N ALA A 22 -21.06 9.51 10.15
CA ALA A 22 -20.06 8.47 10.39
C ALA A 22 -19.81 8.26 11.89
N LYS A 23 -19.74 9.35 12.66
CA LYS A 23 -19.62 9.29 14.13
C LYS A 23 -20.88 8.80 14.84
N ALA A 24 -22.05 8.96 14.22
CA ALA A 24 -23.32 8.59 14.86
C ALA A 24 -23.44 7.07 15.03
N PHE A 25 -22.90 6.27 14.10
CA PHE A 25 -22.92 4.80 14.16
C PHE A 25 -22.12 4.23 15.33
N ASP A 26 -20.97 4.83 15.66
CA ASP A 26 -20.13 4.41 16.79
C ASP A 26 -20.79 4.67 18.16
N MET A 27 -21.81 5.53 18.21
CA MET A 27 -22.50 5.95 19.44
C MET A 27 -23.89 5.32 19.60
N VAL A 28 -24.36 4.49 18.66
CA VAL A 28 -25.69 3.88 18.76
C VAL A 28 -25.73 2.87 19.90
N SER A 29 -26.67 3.07 20.82
CA SER A 29 -27.02 2.08 21.84
C SER A 29 -27.77 0.91 21.18
N TRP A 30 -27.17 -0.28 21.19
CA TRP A 30 -27.78 -1.50 20.64
C TRP A 30 -29.11 -1.89 21.31
N PRO A 31 -29.25 -1.81 22.65
CA PRO A 31 -30.55 -2.00 23.30
C PRO A 31 -31.64 -1.08 22.76
N PHE A 32 -31.32 0.22 22.60
CA PHE A 32 -32.25 1.21 22.04
C PHE A 32 -32.64 0.89 20.60
N LEU A 33 -31.69 0.48 19.76
CA LEU A 33 -31.96 0.07 18.39
C LEU A 33 -32.90 -1.14 18.32
N LEU A 34 -32.72 -2.13 19.21
CA LEU A 34 -33.59 -3.30 19.29
C LEU A 34 -35.01 -2.96 19.79
N GLU A 35 -35.14 -1.97 20.68
CA GLU A 35 -36.43 -1.43 21.13
C GLU A 35 -37.16 -0.69 20.00
N VAL A 36 -36.45 0.16 19.24
CA VAL A 36 -37.03 0.85 18.07
C VAL A 36 -37.53 -0.16 17.04
N LEU A 37 -36.76 -1.21 16.77
CA LEU A 37 -37.17 -2.29 15.88
C LEU A 37 -38.39 -3.06 16.43
N ALA A 38 -38.51 -3.21 17.75
CA ALA A 38 -39.70 -3.79 18.36
C ALA A 38 -40.95 -2.94 18.08
N GLN A 39 -40.85 -1.63 18.26
CA GLN A 39 -41.93 -0.68 18.03
C GLN A 39 -42.32 -0.55 16.56
N LEU A 40 -41.39 -0.79 15.64
CA LEU A 40 -41.65 -0.82 14.19
C LEU A 40 -42.29 -2.14 13.71
N GLY A 41 -42.57 -3.08 14.62
CA GLY A 41 -43.28 -4.33 14.33
C GLY A 41 -42.39 -5.51 13.94
N PHE A 42 -41.07 -5.42 14.14
CA PHE A 42 -40.17 -6.55 13.87
C PHE A 42 -40.31 -7.65 14.93
N SER A 43 -40.52 -8.89 14.47
CA SER A 43 -40.67 -10.06 15.34
C SER A 43 -39.45 -10.28 16.25
N GLN A 44 -39.68 -10.90 17.41
CA GLN A 44 -38.61 -11.24 18.35
C GLN A 44 -37.52 -12.07 17.69
N ARG A 45 -37.91 -13.11 16.93
CA ARG A 45 -36.99 -13.96 16.18
C ARG A 45 -36.09 -13.12 15.26
N TRP A 46 -36.62 -12.16 14.52
CA TRP A 46 -35.79 -11.33 13.65
C TRP A 46 -34.80 -10.46 14.43
N ARG A 47 -35.23 -9.87 15.55
CA ARG A 47 -34.37 -9.09 16.46
C ARG A 47 -33.25 -9.94 17.07
N ASP A 48 -33.54 -11.20 17.42
CA ASP A 48 -32.54 -12.14 17.94
C ASP A 48 -31.46 -12.45 16.88
N TRP A 49 -31.86 -12.60 15.60
CA TRP A 49 -30.91 -12.83 14.50
C TRP A 49 -30.00 -11.61 14.28
N VAL A 50 -30.57 -10.40 14.32
CA VAL A 50 -29.79 -9.16 14.24
C VAL A 50 -28.80 -9.05 15.40
N SER A 51 -29.25 -9.33 16.63
CA SER A 51 -28.40 -9.35 17.83
C SER A 51 -27.25 -10.35 17.69
N LEU A 52 -27.52 -11.53 17.15
CA LEU A 52 -26.53 -12.59 16.96
C LEU A 52 -25.51 -12.22 15.88
N ILE A 53 -25.94 -11.67 14.74
CA ILE A 53 -25.05 -11.19 13.67
C ILE A 53 -24.12 -10.10 14.20
N LEU A 54 -24.67 -9.11 14.91
CA LEU A 54 -23.88 -8.01 15.46
C LEU A 54 -22.87 -8.50 16.50
N SER A 55 -23.28 -9.41 17.38
CA SER A 55 -22.41 -10.00 18.42
C SER A 55 -21.33 -10.93 17.86
N ALA A 56 -21.63 -11.67 16.80
CA ALA A 56 -20.71 -12.62 16.18
C ALA A 56 -19.77 -11.94 15.16
N SER A 57 -20.08 -10.71 14.72
CA SER A 57 -19.26 -9.99 13.76
C SER A 57 -17.92 -9.60 14.39
N SER A 58 -16.85 -10.26 13.94
CA SER A 58 -15.49 -9.92 14.32
C SER A 58 -14.62 -9.88 13.06
N SER A 59 -14.10 -8.70 12.75
CA SER A 59 -13.08 -8.53 11.72
C SER A 59 -11.70 -8.54 12.37
N ARG A 60 -10.77 -9.35 11.87
CA ARG A 60 -9.35 -9.33 12.29
C ARG A 60 -8.48 -8.89 11.13
N VAL A 61 -7.67 -7.86 11.36
CA VAL A 61 -6.62 -7.45 10.42
C VAL A 61 -5.37 -8.26 10.74
N LEU A 62 -4.89 -9.01 9.74
CA LEU A 62 -3.61 -9.71 9.81
C LEU A 62 -2.50 -8.71 9.46
N VAL A 63 -1.56 -8.52 10.36
CA VAL A 63 -0.33 -7.77 10.14
C VAL A 63 0.79 -8.78 10.05
N ASN A 64 1.54 -8.79 8.96
CA ASN A 64 2.58 -9.80 8.74
C ASN A 64 2.09 -11.25 8.77
N GLY A 65 0.83 -11.50 8.37
CA GLY A 65 0.25 -12.85 8.36
C GLY A 65 -0.15 -13.37 9.73
N VAL A 66 0.02 -12.56 10.79
CA VAL A 66 -0.46 -12.84 12.14
C VAL A 66 -1.49 -11.79 12.58
N PRO A 67 -2.44 -12.11 13.46
CA PRO A 67 -3.34 -11.12 14.00
C PRO A 67 -2.57 -9.97 14.68
N GLY A 68 -2.97 -8.72 14.47
CA GLY A 68 -2.27 -7.56 15.05
C GLY A 68 -2.14 -7.58 16.58
N TRP A 69 -3.01 -8.30 17.30
CA TRP A 69 -2.89 -8.50 18.74
C TRP A 69 -1.64 -9.29 19.15
N VAL A 70 -1.13 -10.18 18.29
CA VAL A 70 0.09 -10.96 18.56
C VAL A 70 1.28 -10.03 18.68
N ILE A 71 1.43 -9.09 17.73
CA ILE A 71 2.49 -8.09 17.77
C ILE A 71 2.37 -7.23 19.03
N LYS A 72 1.15 -6.77 19.35
CA LYS A 72 0.88 -6.02 20.58
C LYS A 72 1.23 -6.82 21.84
N ALA A 73 0.95 -8.11 21.87
CA ALA A 73 1.26 -8.98 23.01
C ALA A 73 2.77 -9.17 23.18
N ILE A 74 3.51 -9.30 22.09
CA ILE A 74 4.97 -9.35 22.10
C ILE A 74 5.54 -8.01 22.61
N ASP A 75 5.08 -6.89 22.06
CA ASP A 75 5.55 -5.56 22.46
C ASP A 75 5.19 -5.22 23.91
N LYS A 76 4.05 -5.72 24.41
CA LYS A 76 3.64 -5.61 25.81
C LYS A 76 4.65 -6.26 26.77
N LYS A 77 5.39 -7.28 26.32
CA LYS A 77 6.48 -7.90 27.09
C LYS A 77 7.82 -7.19 26.85
N ARG A 78 8.13 -6.84 25.59
CA ARG A 78 9.41 -6.22 25.21
C ARG A 78 9.60 -4.85 25.85
N HIS A 79 8.53 -4.05 25.94
CA HIS A 79 8.62 -2.66 26.42
C HIS A 79 8.99 -2.59 27.91
N PRO A 80 8.31 -3.29 28.83
CA PRO A 80 8.75 -3.42 30.22
C PRO A 80 10.15 -4.00 30.36
N PHE A 81 10.45 -5.08 29.63
CA PHE A 81 11.71 -5.82 29.75
C PHE A 81 12.91 -4.92 29.49
N LEU A 82 12.84 -4.04 28.50
CA LEU A 82 13.90 -3.10 28.18
C LEU A 82 14.26 -2.17 29.37
N TRP A 83 13.27 -1.77 30.17
CA TRP A 83 13.44 -0.76 31.22
C TRP A 83 13.62 -1.35 32.61
N THR A 84 13.03 -2.50 32.87
CA THR A 84 12.88 -3.07 34.23
C THR A 84 13.46 -4.48 34.36
N GLY A 85 13.79 -5.14 33.24
CA GLY A 85 14.20 -6.55 33.23
C GLY A 85 13.07 -7.55 33.45
N THR A 86 11.83 -7.10 33.63
CA THR A 86 10.63 -7.93 33.85
C THR A 86 9.65 -7.82 32.68
N ASP A 87 8.70 -8.74 32.55
CA ASP A 87 7.70 -8.71 31.48
C ASP A 87 6.45 -7.86 31.81
N SER A 88 6.49 -7.14 32.93
CA SER A 88 5.45 -6.22 33.39
C SER A 88 6.05 -4.96 34.02
N ALA A 89 5.50 -3.79 33.68
CA ALA A 89 5.90 -2.51 34.25
C ALA A 89 4.68 -1.67 34.64
N ASN A 90 4.82 -0.91 35.72
CA ASN A 90 3.86 0.11 36.15
C ASN A 90 4.06 1.41 35.36
N GLY A 91 3.00 2.23 35.28
CA GLY A 91 3.07 3.55 34.65
C GLY A 91 4.20 4.40 35.25
N GLY A 92 5.11 4.89 34.39
CA GLY A 92 6.28 5.69 34.79
C GLY A 92 7.62 4.95 34.77
N GLN A 93 7.64 3.62 34.75
CA GLN A 93 8.88 2.85 34.63
C GLN A 93 9.45 2.86 33.21
N CYS A 94 8.58 2.97 32.20
CA CYS A 94 8.97 3.09 30.80
C CYS A 94 9.26 4.56 30.44
N ARG A 95 10.54 4.96 30.45
CA ARG A 95 10.97 6.36 30.24
C ARG A 95 10.70 6.92 28.85
N VAL A 96 10.59 6.06 27.85
CA VAL A 96 10.36 6.44 26.46
C VAL A 96 9.22 5.60 25.88
N SER A 97 8.38 6.23 25.05
CA SER A 97 7.30 5.54 24.34
C SER A 97 7.86 4.46 23.42
N TRP A 98 7.18 3.31 23.34
CA TRP A 98 7.63 2.18 22.53
C TRP A 98 7.82 2.55 21.05
N THR A 99 6.93 3.40 20.53
CA THR A 99 7.05 3.95 19.16
C THR A 99 8.38 4.67 18.95
N LYS A 100 8.79 5.55 19.87
CA LYS A 100 10.06 6.28 19.77
C LYS A 100 11.25 5.35 19.99
N VAL A 101 11.15 4.37 20.89
CA VAL A 101 12.17 3.32 21.07
C VAL A 101 12.45 2.60 19.75
N CYS A 102 11.40 2.33 18.97
CA CYS A 102 11.51 1.58 17.72
C CYS A 102 11.98 2.39 16.51
N HIS A 103 12.06 3.72 16.62
CA HIS A 103 12.59 4.55 15.54
C HIS A 103 14.09 4.26 15.30
N PRO A 104 14.57 4.40 14.06
CA PRO A 104 16.00 4.38 13.77
C PRO A 104 16.77 5.41 14.61
N ARG A 105 18.06 5.13 14.87
CA ARG A 105 18.91 6.03 15.69
C ARG A 105 19.05 7.43 15.10
N TYR A 106 19.04 7.55 13.77
CA TYR A 106 19.09 8.84 13.08
C TYR A 106 17.77 9.65 13.21
N LEU A 107 16.67 9.02 13.64
CA LEU A 107 15.38 9.66 13.96
C LEU A 107 15.14 9.72 15.48
N SER A 108 16.21 9.86 16.27
CA SER A 108 16.14 9.96 17.75
C SER A 108 15.46 8.77 18.45
N GLY A 109 15.48 7.58 17.83
CA GLY A 109 15.07 6.33 18.46
C GLY A 109 16.23 5.50 18.98
N MET A 110 15.93 4.36 19.61
CA MET A 110 16.97 3.44 20.13
C MET A 110 17.41 2.39 19.11
N GLY A 111 16.72 2.28 17.97
CA GLY A 111 17.03 1.30 16.93
C GLY A 111 16.55 -0.11 17.26
N ILE A 112 15.61 -0.26 18.19
CA ILE A 112 14.91 -1.53 18.40
C ILE A 112 13.96 -1.76 17.22
N PRO A 113 13.90 -2.95 16.61
CA PRO A 113 12.99 -3.16 15.49
C PRO A 113 11.51 -3.08 15.89
N ASP A 114 10.75 -2.25 15.19
CA ASP A 114 9.29 -2.32 15.12
C ASP A 114 8.92 -3.61 14.38
N LEU A 115 8.19 -4.53 15.02
CA LEU A 115 7.90 -5.86 14.46
C LEU A 115 7.00 -5.79 13.22
N ARG A 116 6.16 -4.76 13.11
CA ARG A 116 5.31 -4.55 11.95
C ARG A 116 6.18 -4.16 10.76
N ILE A 117 6.97 -3.10 10.93
CA ILE A 117 7.81 -2.54 9.87
C ILE A 117 8.93 -3.53 9.49
N ALA A 118 9.50 -4.25 10.46
CA ALA A 118 10.49 -5.29 10.20
C ALA A 118 9.91 -6.41 9.33
N GLY A 119 8.68 -6.86 9.62
CA GLY A 119 8.01 -7.85 8.77
C GLY A 119 7.65 -7.30 7.39
N PHE A 120 7.29 -6.01 7.26
CA PHE A 120 7.11 -5.38 5.96
C PHE A 120 8.40 -5.36 5.15
N ALA A 121 9.51 -4.92 5.73
CA ALA A 121 10.81 -4.88 5.07
C ALA A 121 11.28 -6.27 4.59
N LEU A 122 11.01 -7.32 5.38
CA LEU A 122 11.28 -8.70 4.96
C LEU A 122 10.44 -9.13 3.75
N ARG A 123 9.21 -8.61 3.63
CA ARG A 123 8.33 -8.89 2.48
C ARG A 123 8.65 -8.03 1.27
N VAL A 124 9.22 -6.83 1.45
CA VAL A 124 9.80 -6.07 0.34
C VAL A 124 10.94 -6.87 -0.31
N ARG A 125 11.75 -7.59 0.49
CA ARG A 125 12.81 -8.48 -0.03
C ARG A 125 12.25 -9.56 -0.93
N TRP A 126 11.08 -10.08 -0.56
CA TRP A 126 10.39 -11.06 -1.37
C TRP A 126 10.08 -10.52 -2.76
N LEU A 127 9.43 -9.36 -2.84
CA LEU A 127 9.11 -8.69 -4.10
C LEU A 127 10.37 -8.41 -4.93
N TRP A 128 11.46 -8.00 -4.27
CA TRP A 128 12.75 -7.81 -4.91
C TRP A 128 13.26 -9.10 -5.57
N LEU A 129 13.34 -10.21 -4.83
CA LEU A 129 13.84 -11.49 -5.34
C LEU A 129 12.98 -12.06 -6.47
N GLN A 130 11.66 -11.88 -6.37
CA GLN A 130 10.72 -12.31 -7.40
C GLN A 130 10.91 -11.51 -8.70
N ARG A 131 11.14 -10.19 -8.59
CA ARG A 131 11.35 -9.30 -9.75
C ARG A 131 12.76 -9.41 -10.33
N SER A 132 13.76 -9.70 -9.51
CA SER A 132 15.15 -9.88 -9.96
C SER A 132 15.42 -11.25 -10.61
N GLY A 133 14.38 -12.06 -10.85
CA GLY A 133 14.51 -13.35 -11.55
C GLY A 133 15.29 -14.42 -10.80
N HIS A 134 15.35 -14.37 -9.46
CA HIS A 134 16.14 -15.35 -8.71
C HIS A 134 15.49 -16.76 -8.82
N PRO A 135 16.23 -17.80 -9.27
CA PRO A 135 15.66 -19.07 -9.75
C PRO A 135 14.77 -19.82 -8.75
N ASN A 136 15.05 -19.69 -7.44
CA ASN A 136 14.31 -20.39 -6.40
C ASN A 136 13.06 -19.65 -5.88
N TRP A 137 12.76 -18.45 -6.36
CA TRP A 137 11.74 -17.57 -5.76
C TRP A 137 10.68 -17.06 -6.76
N SER A 138 10.80 -17.41 -8.03
CA SER A 138 9.91 -17.00 -9.13
C SER A 138 8.46 -17.48 -8.94
N ASP A 139 8.29 -18.71 -8.45
CA ASP A 139 7.00 -19.44 -8.50
C ASP A 139 6.13 -19.28 -7.25
N LEU A 140 6.66 -18.71 -6.17
CA LEU A 140 5.89 -18.54 -4.93
C LEU A 140 5.03 -17.26 -5.00
N LYS A 141 3.72 -17.46 -5.15
CA LYS A 141 2.71 -16.39 -5.09
C LYS A 141 2.45 -15.98 -3.64
N ALA A 142 3.25 -15.07 -3.10
CA ALA A 142 2.99 -14.48 -1.79
C ALA A 142 1.84 -13.44 -1.88
N SER A 143 0.88 -13.51 -0.95
CA SER A 143 -0.08 -12.42 -0.76
C SER A 143 0.64 -11.22 -0.16
N VAL A 144 0.85 -10.18 -0.96
CA VAL A 144 1.56 -8.97 -0.52
C VAL A 144 0.56 -7.90 -0.08
N GLU A 145 0.77 -7.36 1.12
CA GLU A 145 -0.02 -6.26 1.67
C GLU A 145 0.21 -4.98 0.86
N ARG A 146 -0.82 -4.14 0.71
CA ARG A 146 -0.72 -2.90 -0.09
C ARG A 146 0.45 -2.03 0.34
N SER A 147 0.62 -1.80 1.66
CA SER A 147 1.76 -1.04 2.20
C SER A 147 3.12 -1.54 1.75
N VAL A 148 3.28 -2.86 1.58
CA VAL A 148 4.52 -3.48 1.10
C VAL A 148 4.67 -3.30 -0.41
N SER A 149 3.58 -3.48 -1.17
CA SER A 149 3.55 -3.28 -2.62
C SER A 149 3.82 -1.82 -3.00
N ASP A 150 3.16 -0.88 -2.31
CA ASP A 150 3.27 0.56 -2.53
C ASP A 150 4.68 1.03 -2.19
N MET A 151 5.23 0.59 -1.05
CA MET A 151 6.62 0.88 -0.68
C MET A 151 7.60 0.34 -1.73
N PHE A 152 7.41 -0.91 -2.19
CA PHE A 152 8.27 -1.49 -3.21
C PHE A 152 8.19 -0.70 -4.52
N ALA A 153 6.98 -0.40 -5.01
CA ALA A 153 6.78 0.38 -6.22
C ALA A 153 7.38 1.80 -6.13
N ALA A 154 7.28 2.46 -4.98
CA ALA A 154 7.89 3.78 -4.77
C ALA A 154 9.43 3.72 -4.66
N SER A 155 9.98 2.56 -4.31
CA SER A 155 11.41 2.37 -3.99
C SER A 155 12.21 1.68 -5.09
N THR A 156 11.55 1.24 -6.16
CA THR A 156 12.18 0.55 -7.29
C THR A 156 11.76 1.12 -8.62
N PHE A 157 12.73 1.23 -9.53
CA PHE A 157 12.47 1.41 -10.97
C PHE A 157 13.31 0.40 -11.74
N THR A 158 12.88 0.08 -12.97
CA THR A 158 13.66 -0.74 -13.90
C THR A 158 14.33 0.20 -14.90
N THR A 159 15.62 -0.01 -15.16
CA THR A 159 16.40 0.85 -16.07
C THR A 159 15.96 0.78 -17.53
N LEU A 160 15.05 -0.13 -17.88
CA LEU A 160 14.42 -0.27 -19.19
C LEU A 160 12.92 -0.50 -19.02
N GLY A 161 12.13 0.49 -19.43
CA GLY A 161 10.70 0.34 -19.71
C GLY A 161 9.78 0.23 -18.49
N ASP A 162 9.67 1.29 -17.69
CA ASP A 162 8.54 1.41 -16.77
C ASP A 162 7.24 1.63 -17.56
N ALA A 163 6.31 0.67 -17.49
CA ALA A 163 4.97 0.78 -18.10
C ALA A 163 4.11 1.91 -17.50
N SER A 164 4.58 2.56 -16.42
CA SER A 164 3.94 3.71 -15.78
C SER A 164 4.05 5.00 -16.61
N ILE A 165 4.97 5.06 -17.59
CA ILE A 165 5.17 6.23 -18.44
C ILE A 165 3.98 6.44 -19.40
N ALA A 166 3.30 5.36 -19.80
CA ALA A 166 2.31 5.40 -20.88
C ALA A 166 1.15 4.39 -20.69
N PRO A 167 0.30 4.55 -19.66
CA PRO A 167 -0.79 3.62 -19.36
C PRO A 167 -1.86 3.57 -20.46
N ASP A 168 -2.25 4.72 -21.03
CA ASP A 168 -3.27 4.76 -22.09
C ASP A 168 -2.76 4.15 -23.39
N LEU A 169 -1.47 4.34 -23.70
CA LEU A 169 -0.80 3.70 -24.83
C LEU A 169 -0.73 2.17 -24.65
N LEU A 170 -0.49 1.68 -23.44
CA LEU A 170 -0.50 0.24 -23.16
C LEU A 170 -1.90 -0.36 -23.39
N HIS A 171 -2.97 0.36 -23.06
CA HIS A 171 -4.34 -0.10 -23.23
C HIS A 171 -4.74 -0.34 -24.69
N VAL A 172 -4.17 0.41 -25.63
CA VAL A 172 -4.43 0.25 -27.08
C VAL A 172 -3.59 -0.85 -27.75
N VAL A 173 -2.61 -1.42 -27.04
CA VAL A 173 -1.86 -2.61 -27.49
C VAL A 173 -2.61 -3.89 -27.10
N PRO A 174 -2.88 -4.84 -28.02
CA PRO A 174 -3.58 -6.08 -27.69
C PRO A 174 -2.84 -6.91 -26.61
N PRO A 175 -3.55 -7.56 -25.67
CA PRO A 175 -2.94 -8.31 -24.56
C PRO A 175 -1.91 -9.37 -25.00
N ARG A 176 -2.14 -10.01 -26.16
CA ARG A 176 -1.23 -11.01 -26.75
C ARG A 176 0.19 -10.51 -27.02
N PHE A 177 0.38 -9.19 -27.23
CA PHE A 177 1.69 -8.60 -27.46
C PHE A 177 2.37 -8.11 -26.18
N ARG A 178 1.60 -7.83 -25.11
CA ARG A 178 2.11 -7.25 -23.86
C ARG A 178 3.03 -8.20 -23.06
N GLY A 179 2.93 -9.51 -23.29
CA GLY A 179 3.72 -10.52 -22.58
C GLY A 179 4.71 -11.29 -23.45
N SER A 180 4.64 -11.15 -24.79
CA SER A 180 5.46 -11.93 -25.72
C SER A 180 6.62 -11.13 -26.33
N ARG A 181 6.54 -9.80 -26.31
CA ARG A 181 7.48 -8.92 -27.01
C ARG A 181 8.48 -8.35 -26.01
N THR A 182 9.77 -8.58 -26.25
CA THR A 182 10.86 -7.99 -25.46
C THR A 182 11.16 -6.58 -25.96
N VAL A 183 11.75 -5.73 -25.12
CA VAL A 183 12.22 -4.39 -25.53
C VAL A 183 13.17 -4.51 -26.72
N ALA A 184 14.09 -5.48 -26.71
CA ALA A 184 15.01 -5.73 -27.83
C ALA A 184 14.29 -5.99 -29.17
N THR A 185 13.27 -6.84 -29.16
CA THR A 185 12.49 -7.12 -30.37
C THR A 185 11.60 -5.94 -30.78
N GLY A 186 11.05 -5.20 -29.82
CA GLY A 186 10.23 -4.02 -30.05
C GLY A 186 11.01 -2.87 -30.68
N LEU A 187 12.22 -2.61 -30.17
CA LEU A 187 13.10 -1.55 -30.68
C LEU A 187 13.70 -1.87 -32.05
N ALA A 188 13.86 -3.16 -32.37
CA ALA A 188 14.30 -3.56 -33.71
C ALA A 188 13.32 -3.04 -34.77
N ASN A 189 13.82 -2.15 -35.63
CA ASN A 189 13.07 -1.48 -36.71
C ASN A 189 11.78 -0.77 -36.23
N ASN A 190 11.74 -0.29 -34.99
CA ASN A 190 10.54 0.32 -34.39
C ASN A 190 9.28 -0.57 -34.51
N SER A 191 9.46 -1.89 -34.44
CA SER A 191 8.37 -2.86 -34.63
C SER A 191 7.24 -2.71 -33.61
N TRP A 192 7.54 -2.15 -32.43
CA TRP A 192 6.59 -1.84 -31.36
C TRP A 192 5.46 -0.88 -31.80
N VAL A 193 5.72 0.02 -32.77
CA VAL A 193 4.70 0.92 -33.31
C VAL A 193 3.55 0.14 -33.97
N GLY A 194 3.88 -0.98 -34.63
CA GLY A 194 2.91 -1.85 -35.31
C GLY A 194 2.00 -2.65 -34.36
N ASP A 195 2.31 -2.68 -33.06
CA ASP A 195 1.49 -3.36 -32.06
C ASP A 195 0.35 -2.48 -31.54
N ILE A 196 0.39 -1.18 -31.80
CA ILE A 196 -0.65 -0.23 -31.42
C ILE A 196 -1.84 -0.42 -32.36
N ARG A 197 -2.95 -0.95 -31.84
CA ARG A 197 -4.13 -1.36 -32.64
C ARG A 197 -5.42 -0.66 -32.25
N GLY A 198 -5.41 0.10 -31.16
CA GLY A 198 -6.57 0.83 -30.65
C GLY A 198 -6.68 2.27 -31.16
N ALA A 199 -7.69 3.00 -30.68
CA ALA A 199 -7.95 4.38 -31.08
C ALA A 199 -6.84 5.34 -30.60
N LEU A 200 -6.26 6.10 -31.53
CA LEU A 200 -5.23 7.12 -31.28
C LEU A 200 -5.86 8.41 -30.76
N THR A 201 -6.39 8.37 -29.54
CA THR A 201 -6.89 9.57 -28.86
C THR A 201 -5.73 10.53 -28.49
N VAL A 202 -6.04 11.80 -28.19
CA VAL A 202 -5.01 12.80 -27.82
C VAL A 202 -4.09 12.33 -26.68
N PRO A 203 -4.59 11.72 -25.59
CA PRO A 203 -3.73 11.15 -24.54
C PRO A 203 -2.80 10.05 -25.05
N VAL A 204 -3.30 9.17 -25.92
CA VAL A 204 -2.53 8.08 -26.52
C VAL A 204 -1.43 8.63 -27.43
N ILE A 205 -1.72 9.65 -28.24
CA ILE A 205 -0.73 10.31 -29.10
C ILE A 205 0.34 11.01 -28.26
N SER A 206 -0.05 11.72 -27.19
CA SER A 206 0.89 12.38 -26.29
C SER A 206 1.83 11.36 -25.62
N GLN A 207 1.29 10.25 -25.12
CA GLN A 207 2.08 9.17 -24.53
C GLN A 207 2.96 8.45 -25.56
N PHE A 208 2.46 8.28 -26.79
CA PHE A 208 3.26 7.75 -27.89
C PHE A 208 4.51 8.60 -28.14
N LEU A 209 4.36 9.92 -28.22
CA LEU A 209 5.49 10.84 -28.41
C LEU A 209 6.47 10.81 -27.23
N LEU A 210 5.97 10.72 -26.00
CA LEU A 210 6.83 10.56 -24.81
C LEU A 210 7.66 9.27 -24.85
N VAL A 211 7.03 8.15 -25.22
CA VAL A 211 7.72 6.87 -25.36
C VAL A 211 8.69 6.91 -26.54
N TRP A 212 8.30 7.53 -27.66
CA TRP A 212 9.14 7.68 -28.86
C TRP A 212 10.42 8.46 -28.55
N ASP A 213 10.31 9.61 -27.87
CA ASP A 213 11.47 10.40 -27.45
C ASP A 213 12.33 9.67 -26.41
N ALA A 214 11.72 8.90 -25.51
CA ALA A 214 12.45 8.10 -24.53
C ALA A 214 13.23 6.94 -25.18
N VAL A 215 12.66 6.36 -26.26
CA VAL A 215 13.22 5.23 -27.01
C VAL A 215 14.33 5.66 -27.97
N LEU A 216 14.23 6.85 -28.56
CA LEU A 216 15.17 7.36 -29.56
C LEU A 216 16.66 7.33 -29.14
N PRO A 217 17.03 7.74 -27.91
CA PRO A 217 18.40 7.67 -27.45
C PRO A 217 18.80 6.29 -26.89
N THR A 218 17.87 5.33 -26.80
CA THR A 218 18.14 4.05 -26.12
C THR A 218 19.02 3.16 -27.00
N GLN A 219 20.28 2.98 -26.63
CA GLN A 219 21.12 1.93 -27.17
C GLN A 219 21.07 0.71 -26.26
N LEU A 220 20.57 -0.42 -26.80
CA LEU A 220 20.61 -1.69 -26.10
C LEU A 220 22.01 -2.29 -26.22
N SER A 221 22.69 -2.45 -25.09
CA SER A 221 23.95 -3.19 -25.02
C SER A 221 23.67 -4.70 -25.12
N PRO A 222 24.20 -5.42 -26.14
CA PRO A 222 23.99 -6.86 -26.26
C PRO A 222 24.53 -7.58 -25.01
N GLY A 223 23.67 -8.33 -24.32
CA GLY A 223 24.06 -9.13 -23.15
C GLY A 223 23.95 -8.44 -21.78
N VAL A 224 23.42 -7.22 -21.70
CA VAL A 224 23.10 -6.56 -20.43
C VAL A 224 21.62 -6.78 -20.11
N GLU A 225 21.33 -7.59 -19.09
CA GLU A 225 19.95 -7.82 -18.62
C GLU A 225 19.37 -6.58 -17.91
N ASP A 226 18.04 -6.45 -17.97
CA ASP A 226 17.29 -5.39 -17.28
C ASP A 226 17.58 -5.47 -15.77
N ARG A 227 18.10 -4.38 -15.20
CA ARG A 227 18.42 -4.32 -13.77
C ARG A 227 17.30 -3.62 -13.00
N LEU A 228 16.76 -4.33 -12.01
CA LEU A 228 15.95 -3.72 -10.96
C LEU A 228 16.87 -2.86 -10.07
N VAL A 229 16.52 -1.59 -9.89
CA VAL A 229 17.31 -0.63 -9.11
C VAL A 229 16.57 -0.27 -7.82
N TRP A 230 17.31 -0.19 -6.72
CA TRP A 230 16.81 0.29 -5.43
C TRP A 230 17.15 1.78 -5.26
N CYS A 231 16.14 2.64 -5.10
CA CYS A 231 16.31 4.11 -5.14
C CYS A 231 17.09 4.71 -3.95
N TRP A 232 17.18 3.98 -2.84
CA TRP A 232 17.65 4.55 -1.57
C TRP A 232 19.17 4.44 -1.37
N THR A 233 19.89 3.88 -2.33
CA THR A 233 21.35 3.75 -2.25
C THR A 233 22.07 4.12 -3.53
N GLY A 234 23.25 4.71 -3.38
CA GLY A 234 24.12 5.04 -4.51
C GLY A 234 24.69 3.80 -5.22
N ASP A 235 24.73 2.65 -4.56
CA ASP A 235 25.15 1.37 -5.15
C ASP A 235 24.01 0.61 -5.85
N GLN A 236 22.78 1.14 -5.79
CA GLN A 236 21.58 0.56 -6.40
C GLN A 236 21.26 -0.88 -5.92
N CYS A 237 21.82 -1.29 -4.77
CA CYS A 237 21.64 -2.61 -4.20
C CYS A 237 20.52 -2.63 -3.16
N TYR A 238 19.67 -3.65 -3.24
CA TYR A 238 18.65 -3.88 -2.23
C TYR A 238 19.23 -4.41 -0.92
N SER A 239 18.74 -3.89 0.21
CA SER A 239 18.90 -4.57 1.51
C SER A 239 17.64 -4.41 2.38
N VAL A 240 17.37 -5.43 3.20
CA VAL A 240 16.25 -5.42 4.16
C VAL A 240 16.39 -4.26 5.15
N ARG A 241 17.62 -3.94 5.56
CA ARG A 241 17.87 -2.84 6.50
C ARG A 241 17.45 -1.50 5.90
N LEU A 242 17.75 -1.28 4.63
CA LEU A 242 17.39 -0.04 3.94
C LEU A 242 15.90 0.02 3.63
N ALA A 243 15.29 -1.10 3.24
CA ALA A 243 13.84 -1.22 3.12
C ALA A 243 13.13 -0.89 4.46
N TYR A 244 13.65 -1.38 5.58
CA TYR A 244 13.14 -1.05 6.92
C TYR A 244 13.23 0.45 7.22
N GLN A 245 14.35 1.09 6.86
CA GLN A 245 14.54 2.53 7.06
C GLN A 245 13.63 3.37 6.17
N ALA A 246 13.37 2.94 4.93
CA ALA A 246 12.49 3.63 3.98
C ALA A 246 11.05 3.78 4.51
N PHE A 247 10.55 2.82 5.30
CA PHE A 247 9.24 2.92 5.96
C PHE A 247 9.13 4.03 7.02
N PHE A 248 10.24 4.66 7.43
CA PHE A 248 10.22 5.83 8.33
C PHE A 248 10.42 7.15 7.59
N LEU A 249 10.66 7.11 6.28
CA LEU A 249 10.93 8.29 5.43
C LEU A 249 9.71 8.73 4.61
N GLY A 250 8.62 7.95 4.63
CA GLY A 250 7.38 8.20 3.89
C GLY A 250 6.17 8.38 4.80
#